data_AF-A0A7C4U6J0-F1
#
_entry.id   AF-A0A7C4U6J0-F1
#
_cell.length_a   1.000
_cell.length_b   1.000
_cell.length_c   1.000
_cell.angle_alpha   90.00
_cell.angle_beta   90.00
_cell.angle_gamma   90.00
#
_symmetry.space_group_name_H-M   'P 1'
#
loop_
_entity.id
_entity.type
_entity.pdbx_description
1 polymer ?
#
loop_
_entity_poly.entity_id
_entity_poly.type
_entity_poly.pdbx_seq_one_letter_code
_entity_poly.pdbx_strand_id
1 'polypeptide(L)'
;MYFLYVQRKHQNVLMGWDIQKKKKDNLIKLTGYKEKYEKIIVDPDSLDDVIKKIKECINKSNGELRSDEIIIDYTGGTKTMSAGAVFVGLLEKDVKVSLTKGDRSDIFKASGEPITELIDTEYIKIENMKNLVNEMISHYLYTSAKMLLKRFLANQTISDKSKREIEERIKVVSIFEYWDKFNHNEAYEIFRKYNSIRERYNEHFNYILKILGRIKNSGYELLFDLIKNSERKAYNNNYDDAVARIYRSIELFLQIRCKDLKLNVPKIGLEGLYESLMEKDEKLKDTLEEYKGKIKHKISLRNESILAHGIKSISENEYLDIKSIFDEFINKCFEKINVRIEYPPEFPKQI
;
A
#
# COMPACT_ATOMS: atom_id res chain seq x y z
N MET A 1 23.63 25.73 -27.92
CA MET A 1 24.59 24.76 -27.33
C MET A 1 23.71 23.78 -26.56
N TYR A 2 23.42 22.61 -27.13
CA TYR A 2 22.38 21.71 -26.62
C TYR A 2 23.03 20.53 -25.88
N PHE A 3 23.26 20.68 -24.58
CA PHE A 3 23.90 19.64 -23.77
C PHE A 3 23.20 19.47 -22.43
N LEU A 4 22.98 18.22 -22.02
CA LEU A 4 22.61 17.91 -20.64
C LEU A 4 23.89 17.72 -19.83
N TYR A 5 23.88 18.21 -18.59
CA TYR A 5 25.00 18.06 -17.68
C TYR A 5 24.57 17.21 -16.49
N VAL A 6 25.30 16.13 -16.24
CA VAL A 6 25.06 15.24 -15.10
C VAL A 6 26.26 15.34 -14.17
N GLN A 7 26.07 15.92 -12.99
CA GLN A 7 27.10 16.10 -11.97
C GLN A 7 27.07 14.96 -10.95
N ARG A 8 28.26 14.48 -10.57
CA ARG A 8 28.49 13.57 -9.44
C ARG A 8 29.63 14.10 -8.58
N LYS A 9 29.75 13.60 -7.35
CA LYS A 9 30.80 14.01 -6.39
C LYS A 9 32.24 13.79 -6.90
N HIS A 10 32.46 12.82 -7.80
CA HIS A 10 33.78 12.45 -8.31
C HIS A 10 33.88 12.23 -9.84
N GLN A 11 32.79 12.43 -10.60
CA GLN A 11 32.74 12.25 -12.05
C GLN A 11 31.63 13.09 -12.67
N ASN A 12 31.86 13.67 -13.85
CA ASN A 12 30.83 14.45 -14.55
C ASN A 12 30.60 13.87 -15.94
N VAL A 13 29.35 13.90 -16.39
CA VAL A 13 28.97 13.41 -17.70
C VAL A 13 28.30 14.53 -18.48
N LEU A 14 28.80 14.75 -19.69
CA LEU A 14 28.23 15.68 -20.65
C LEU A 14 27.53 14.89 -21.77
N MET A 15 26.24 15.10 -21.94
CA MET A 15 25.48 14.48 -23.04
C MET A 15 25.14 15.50 -24.11
N GLY A 16 25.35 15.16 -25.38
CA GLY A 16 25.01 16.04 -26.49
C GLY A 16 25.06 15.33 -27.84
N TRP A 17 24.68 16.03 -28.90
CA TRP A 17 24.69 15.52 -30.28
C TRP A 17 25.66 16.34 -31.15
N ASP A 18 26.55 15.63 -31.86
CA ASP A 18 27.53 16.08 -32.86
C ASP A 18 28.42 17.30 -32.48
N ILE A 19 29.71 17.03 -32.19
CA ILE A 19 30.67 18.08 -31.79
C ILE A 19 31.65 18.39 -32.93
N GLN A 20 31.40 19.50 -33.64
CA GLN A 20 32.50 20.23 -34.30
C GLN A 20 33.42 20.86 -33.24
N LYS A 21 34.74 20.72 -33.43
CA LYS A 21 35.85 21.13 -32.54
C LYS A 21 35.73 22.56 -31.96
N LYS A 22 35.13 23.51 -32.70
CA LYS A 22 34.98 24.93 -32.31
C LYS A 22 33.90 25.22 -31.25
N LYS A 23 32.91 24.34 -31.05
CA LYS A 23 31.87 24.52 -30.01
C LYS A 23 32.32 24.02 -28.62
N LYS A 24 33.54 23.47 -28.53
CA LYS A 24 34.14 22.85 -27.33
C LYS A 24 34.57 23.85 -26.26
N ASP A 25 35.13 24.99 -26.65
CA ASP A 25 35.76 25.94 -25.73
C ASP A 25 34.76 26.85 -25.02
N ASN A 26 33.57 27.04 -25.61
CA ASN A 26 32.50 27.83 -24.99
C ASN A 26 31.85 27.10 -23.81
N LEU A 27 31.82 25.77 -23.80
CA LEU A 27 31.07 25.01 -22.80
C LEU A 27 31.82 24.97 -21.46
N ILE A 28 33.14 24.70 -21.50
CA ILE A 28 34.06 24.78 -20.35
C ILE A 28 34.09 26.21 -19.77
N LYS A 29 34.02 27.24 -20.63
CA LYS A 29 33.91 28.64 -20.21
C LYS A 29 32.55 28.99 -19.60
N LEU A 30 31.45 28.46 -20.14
CA LEU A 30 30.08 28.75 -19.69
C LEU A 30 29.73 28.04 -18.38
N THR A 31 30.27 26.85 -18.13
CA THR A 31 30.04 26.08 -16.89
C THR A 31 31.13 26.28 -15.83
N GLY A 32 32.20 27.02 -16.16
CA GLY A 32 33.33 27.28 -15.25
C GLY A 32 34.17 26.07 -14.88
N TYR A 33 34.02 24.93 -15.58
CA TYR A 33 34.43 23.63 -15.07
C TYR A 33 35.86 23.21 -15.45
N LYS A 34 36.65 22.69 -14.51
CA LYS A 34 38.08 22.33 -14.70
C LYS A 34 38.45 20.84 -14.56
N GLU A 35 37.51 19.92 -14.29
CA GLU A 35 37.82 18.49 -14.06
C GLU A 35 37.54 17.53 -15.24
N LYS A 36 37.83 16.23 -15.05
CA LYS A 36 37.60 15.13 -16.01
C LYS A 36 36.10 14.90 -16.24
N TYR A 37 35.70 14.67 -17.49
CA TYR A 37 34.31 14.39 -17.87
C TYR A 37 34.19 13.28 -18.92
N GLU A 38 33.12 12.49 -18.87
CA GLU A 38 32.72 11.53 -19.90
C GLU A 38 31.77 12.20 -20.91
N LYS A 39 31.91 11.88 -22.20
CA LYS A 39 31.01 12.36 -23.26
C LYS A 39 30.14 11.24 -23.75
N ILE A 40 28.85 11.52 -23.88
CA ILE A 40 27.89 10.56 -24.42
C ILE A 40 27.11 11.22 -25.53
N ILE A 41 27.13 10.53 -26.69
CA ILE A 41 26.37 10.92 -27.85
C ILE A 41 24.95 10.37 -27.67
N VAL A 42 23.97 11.25 -27.86
CA VAL A 42 22.54 10.92 -27.85
C VAL A 42 21.91 11.39 -29.15
N ASP A 43 20.84 10.73 -29.58
CA ASP A 43 19.92 11.26 -30.59
C ASP A 43 19.03 12.34 -29.93
N PRO A 44 19.16 13.61 -30.32
CA PRO A 44 18.49 14.72 -29.64
C PRO A 44 16.99 14.80 -29.93
N ASP A 45 16.49 14.03 -30.90
CA ASP A 45 15.07 13.97 -31.26
C ASP A 45 14.39 12.68 -30.76
N SER A 46 15.16 11.73 -30.20
CA SER A 46 14.65 10.49 -29.59
C SER A 46 14.60 10.58 -28.06
N LEU A 47 13.39 10.71 -27.51
CA LEU A 47 13.20 10.72 -26.05
C LEU A 47 13.69 9.41 -25.40
N ASP A 48 13.44 8.28 -26.06
CA ASP A 48 13.85 6.96 -25.55
C ASP A 48 15.37 6.81 -25.50
N ASP A 49 16.09 7.28 -26.53
CA ASP A 49 17.56 7.24 -26.53
C ASP A 49 18.13 8.12 -25.42
N VAL A 50 17.60 9.34 -25.27
CA VAL A 50 17.96 10.25 -24.17
C VAL A 50 17.76 9.57 -22.80
N ILE A 51 16.56 9.05 -22.52
CA ILE A 51 16.26 8.40 -21.24
C ILE A 51 17.18 7.21 -21.00
N LYS A 52 17.37 6.34 -22.00
CA LYS A 52 18.22 5.16 -21.90
C LYS A 52 19.67 5.55 -21.58
N LYS A 53 20.21 6.56 -22.26
CA LYS A 53 21.59 7.03 -22.07
C LYS A 53 21.79 7.67 -20.70
N ILE A 54 20.82 8.45 -20.21
CA ILE A 54 20.84 8.98 -18.84
C ILE A 54 20.83 7.83 -17.82
N LYS A 55 19.96 6.83 -17.99
CA LYS A 55 19.91 5.66 -17.09
C LYS A 55 21.18 4.80 -17.13
N GLU A 56 21.76 4.58 -18.31
CA GLU A 56 23.06 3.91 -18.45
C GLU A 56 24.15 4.65 -17.65
N CYS A 57 24.12 5.99 -17.63
CA CYS A 57 25.07 6.78 -16.84
C CYS A 57 24.87 6.58 -15.35
N ILE A 58 23.63 6.70 -14.89
CA ILE A 58 23.28 6.48 -13.48
C ILE A 58 23.77 5.07 -13.07
N ASN A 59 23.49 4.05 -13.90
CA ASN A 59 23.81 2.66 -13.60
C ASN A 59 25.30 2.31 -13.67
N LYS A 60 26.09 2.89 -14.57
CA LYS A 60 27.56 2.71 -14.63
C LYS A 60 28.27 3.15 -13.34
N SER A 61 27.59 3.97 -12.53
CA SER A 61 28.11 4.47 -11.25
C SER A 61 27.86 3.50 -10.08
N ASN A 62 27.18 2.36 -10.32
CA ASN A 62 26.75 1.40 -9.29
C ASN A 62 27.86 0.43 -8.81
N GLY A 63 29.09 0.93 -8.60
CA GLY A 63 30.06 0.23 -7.73
C GLY A 63 29.55 0.18 -6.28
N GLU A 64 30.04 -0.76 -5.47
CA GLU A 64 29.45 -1.27 -4.21
C GLU A 64 29.07 -0.26 -3.07
N LEU A 65 29.17 1.05 -3.26
CA LEU A 65 28.80 2.05 -2.24
C LEU A 65 27.98 3.19 -2.85
N ARG A 66 26.65 3.05 -2.76
CA ARG A 66 25.67 4.05 -3.18
C ARG A 66 25.64 5.21 -2.16
N SER A 67 26.48 6.23 -2.35
CA SER A 67 26.50 7.43 -1.49
C SER A 67 26.53 8.77 -2.23
N ASP A 68 26.55 8.79 -3.57
CA ASP A 68 26.69 10.04 -4.32
C ASP A 68 25.34 10.55 -4.83
N GLU A 69 25.00 11.78 -4.45
CA GLU A 69 23.88 12.54 -4.99
C GLU A 69 24.13 12.85 -6.48
N ILE A 70 23.13 12.59 -7.33
CA ILE A 70 23.21 12.86 -8.77
C ILE A 70 22.38 14.10 -9.09
N ILE A 71 22.97 15.06 -9.80
CA ILE A 71 22.25 16.25 -10.26
C ILE A 71 22.25 16.26 -11.78
N ILE A 72 21.06 16.36 -12.39
CA ILE A 72 20.88 16.52 -13.84
C ILE A 72 20.47 17.95 -14.12
N ASP A 73 21.37 18.72 -14.71
CA ASP A 73 21.09 20.06 -15.23
C ASP A 73 20.49 19.94 -16.63
N TYR A 74 19.26 20.47 -16.77
CA TYR A 74 18.50 20.44 -18.01
C TYR A 74 18.43 21.81 -18.71
N THR A 75 19.28 22.76 -18.32
CA THR A 75 19.36 24.11 -18.92
C THR A 75 19.75 24.07 -20.38
N GLY A 76 20.69 23.19 -20.71
CA GLY A 76 21.08 22.92 -22.07
C GLY A 76 20.37 21.67 -22.60
N GLY A 77 20.41 21.50 -23.91
CA GLY A 77 19.79 20.37 -24.60
C GLY A 77 18.64 20.81 -25.48
N THR A 78 18.26 19.96 -26.43
CA THR A 78 16.99 20.15 -27.13
C THR A 78 15.83 19.99 -26.13
N LYS A 79 14.61 20.39 -26.53
CA LYS A 79 13.42 20.19 -25.69
C LYS A 79 13.25 18.73 -25.27
N THR A 80 13.52 17.80 -26.19
CA THR A 80 13.48 16.35 -25.96
C THR A 80 14.52 15.92 -24.92
N MET A 81 15.75 16.44 -25.01
CA MET A 81 16.79 16.17 -24.03
C MET A 81 16.39 16.66 -22.63
N SER A 82 15.95 17.91 -22.51
CA SER A 82 15.50 18.48 -21.23
C SER A 82 14.30 17.72 -20.66
N ALA A 83 13.35 17.30 -21.50
CA ALA A 83 12.23 16.46 -21.06
C ALA A 83 12.71 15.10 -20.50
N GLY A 84 13.59 14.41 -21.22
CA GLY A 84 14.17 13.14 -20.77
C GLY A 84 14.93 13.26 -19.44
N ALA A 85 15.68 14.35 -19.26
CA ALA A 85 16.34 14.68 -18.00
C ALA A 85 15.36 14.85 -16.83
N VAL A 86 14.28 15.62 -17.03
CA VAL A 86 13.24 15.79 -16.01
C VAL A 86 12.52 14.47 -15.71
N PHE A 87 12.16 13.69 -16.73
CA PHE A 87 11.54 12.38 -16.54
C PHE A 87 12.41 11.45 -15.68
N VAL A 88 13.70 11.34 -16.00
CA VAL A 88 14.62 10.51 -15.21
C VAL A 88 14.77 11.06 -13.79
N GLY A 89 14.89 12.38 -13.61
CA GLY A 89 14.97 13.00 -12.29
C GLY A 89 13.75 12.81 -11.39
N LEU A 90 12.57 12.63 -11.99
CA LEU A 90 11.33 12.32 -11.27
C LEU A 90 11.23 10.84 -10.89
N LEU A 91 11.73 9.94 -11.73
CA LEU A 91 11.55 8.49 -11.56
C LEU A 91 12.68 7.81 -10.79
N GLU A 92 13.91 8.33 -10.85
CA GLU A 92 15.08 7.72 -10.24
C GLU A 92 15.32 8.20 -8.80
N LYS A 93 15.83 7.30 -7.98
CA LYS A 93 16.18 7.57 -6.58
C LYS A 93 17.48 8.37 -6.49
N ASP A 94 17.54 9.35 -5.59
CA ASP A 94 18.71 10.21 -5.32
C ASP A 94 19.15 11.07 -6.52
N VAL A 95 18.26 11.27 -7.48
CA VAL A 95 18.46 12.17 -8.63
C VAL A 95 17.70 13.46 -8.39
N LYS A 96 18.44 14.57 -8.41
CA LYS A 96 17.91 15.93 -8.44
C LYS A 96 18.04 16.50 -9.84
N VAL A 97 17.21 17.48 -10.14
CA VAL A 97 17.26 18.23 -11.39
C VAL A 97 17.60 19.68 -11.08
N SER A 98 18.41 20.30 -11.93
CA SER A 98 18.78 21.72 -11.82
C SER A 98 18.50 22.49 -13.10
N LEU A 99 18.30 23.79 -12.93
CA LEU A 99 18.13 24.75 -14.00
C LEU A 99 18.98 25.98 -13.71
N THR A 100 19.79 26.37 -14.67
CA THR A 100 20.60 27.56 -14.66
C THR A 100 19.86 28.67 -15.41
N LYS A 101 19.51 29.73 -14.70
CA LYS A 101 18.83 30.92 -15.25
C LYS A 101 19.85 32.04 -15.38
N GLY A 102 19.84 32.74 -16.51
CA GLY A 102 20.47 34.06 -16.61
C GLY A 102 19.40 35.13 -16.52
N ASP A 103 19.75 36.31 -15.98
CA ASP A 103 18.83 37.45 -15.95
C ASP A 103 18.38 37.79 -17.38
N ARG A 104 17.07 37.94 -17.59
CA ARG A 104 16.52 38.28 -18.92
C ARG A 104 16.09 39.74 -18.91
N SER A 105 17.02 40.64 -19.24
CA SER A 105 16.64 42.03 -19.54
C SER A 105 15.98 42.17 -20.93
N ASP A 106 16.14 41.16 -21.80
CA ASP A 106 15.64 41.19 -23.18
C ASP A 106 15.19 39.80 -23.66
N ILE A 107 14.17 39.75 -24.54
CA ILE A 107 13.56 38.49 -25.03
C ILE A 107 14.56 37.61 -25.80
N PHE A 108 15.61 38.24 -26.35
CA PHE A 108 16.57 37.59 -27.26
C PHE A 108 17.88 37.14 -26.60
N LYS A 109 18.26 37.67 -25.43
CA LYS A 109 19.50 37.31 -24.74
C LYS A 109 19.38 37.49 -23.23
N ALA A 110 19.79 36.46 -22.50
CA ALA A 110 20.06 36.61 -21.08
C ALA A 110 21.34 37.44 -20.87
N SER A 111 21.31 38.39 -19.95
CA SER A 111 22.43 39.24 -19.52
C SER A 111 22.47 39.26 -18.00
N GLY A 112 23.54 38.74 -17.40
CA GLY A 112 23.70 38.64 -15.95
C GLY A 112 24.55 37.43 -15.58
N GLU A 113 24.97 37.34 -14.32
CA GLU A 113 25.64 36.14 -13.81
C GLU A 113 24.65 34.96 -13.77
N PRO A 114 24.99 33.80 -14.34
CA PRO A 114 24.12 32.64 -14.33
C PRO A 114 23.96 32.08 -12.92
N ILE A 115 22.71 31.89 -12.48
CA ILE A 115 22.35 31.29 -11.19
C ILE A 115 21.81 29.88 -11.46
N THR A 116 22.47 28.87 -10.91
CA THR A 116 22.01 27.47 -10.94
C THR A 116 21.12 27.19 -9.73
N GLU A 117 19.87 26.80 -9.99
CA GLU A 117 18.89 26.45 -8.97
C GLU A 117 18.54 24.97 -9.06
N LEU A 118 18.43 24.29 -7.92
CA LEU A 118 17.79 22.99 -7.84
C LEU A 118 16.29 23.15 -7.99
N ILE A 119 15.68 22.28 -8.78
CA ILE A 119 14.25 22.30 -9.03
C ILE A 119 13.58 21.36 -8.03
N ASP A 120 12.63 21.93 -7.29
CA ASP A 120 11.83 21.16 -6.34
C ASP A 120 10.90 20.21 -7.10
N THR A 121 11.15 18.91 -6.91
CA THR A 121 10.34 17.81 -7.45
C THR A 121 9.58 17.06 -6.36
N GLU A 122 9.67 17.53 -5.11
CA GLU A 122 9.09 16.89 -3.93
C GLU A 122 7.58 16.73 -4.10
N TYR A 123 6.89 17.79 -4.53
CA TYR A 123 5.44 17.78 -4.69
C TYR A 123 4.96 16.64 -5.60
N ILE A 124 5.52 16.54 -6.82
CA ILE A 124 5.13 15.53 -7.81
C ILE A 124 5.47 14.11 -7.32
N LYS A 125 6.64 13.93 -6.71
CA LYS A 125 7.06 12.63 -6.14
C LYS A 125 6.12 12.18 -5.04
N ILE A 126 5.70 13.09 -4.15
CA ILE A 126 4.75 12.81 -3.08
C ILE A 126 3.36 12.52 -3.64
N GLU A 127 2.88 13.31 -4.60
CA GLU A 127 1.55 13.14 -5.20
C GLU A 127 1.44 11.78 -5.89
N ASN A 128 2.43 11.40 -6.71
CA ASN A 128 2.46 10.08 -7.35
C ASN A 128 2.48 8.94 -6.32
N MET A 129 3.29 9.07 -5.27
CA MET A 129 3.32 8.08 -4.19
C MET A 129 1.97 7.98 -3.46
N LYS A 130 1.33 9.11 -3.16
CA LYS A 130 0.00 9.16 -2.53
C LYS A 130 -1.05 8.46 -3.39
N ASN A 131 -1.02 8.65 -4.70
CA ASN A 131 -1.95 7.99 -5.63
C ASN A 131 -1.79 6.46 -5.58
N LEU A 132 -0.55 5.95 -5.66
CA LEU A 132 -0.27 4.51 -5.54
C LEU A 132 -0.70 3.95 -4.18
N VAL A 133 -0.47 4.69 -3.10
CA VAL A 133 -0.89 4.29 -1.75
C VAL A 133 -2.40 4.25 -1.63
N ASN A 134 -3.12 5.22 -2.20
CA ASN A 134 -4.57 5.25 -2.19
C ASN A 134 -5.17 4.09 -3.01
N GLU A 135 -4.57 3.74 -4.14
CA GLU A 135 -4.95 2.55 -4.91
C GLU A 135 -4.75 1.26 -4.09
N MET A 136 -3.62 1.11 -3.39
CA MET A 136 -3.43 -0.04 -2.51
C MET A 136 -4.48 -0.09 -1.39
N ILE A 137 -4.82 1.05 -0.80
CA ILE A 137 -5.76 1.15 0.32
C ILE A 137 -7.21 0.92 -0.13
N SER A 138 -7.60 1.36 -1.33
CA SER A 138 -8.93 1.08 -1.88
C SER A 138 -9.19 -0.43 -2.06
N HIS A 139 -8.11 -1.21 -2.18
CA HIS A 139 -8.08 -2.67 -2.20
C HIS A 139 -7.72 -3.33 -0.86
N TYR A 140 -7.73 -2.59 0.26
CA TYR A 140 -7.37 -3.09 1.60
C TYR A 140 -5.94 -3.65 1.72
N LEU A 141 -5.03 -3.29 0.82
CA LEU A 141 -3.64 -3.75 0.80
C LEU A 141 -2.74 -2.91 1.74
N TYR A 142 -3.12 -2.80 3.01
CA TYR A 142 -2.44 -1.96 4.00
C TYR A 142 -0.96 -2.35 4.23
N THR A 143 -0.63 -3.64 4.16
CA THR A 143 0.77 -4.09 4.28
C THR A 143 1.63 -3.50 3.15
N SER A 144 1.15 -3.56 1.91
CA SER A 144 1.84 -3.02 0.73
C SER A 144 1.94 -1.50 0.78
N ALA A 145 0.85 -0.82 1.14
CA ALA A 145 0.83 0.63 1.30
C ALA A 145 1.87 1.12 2.32
N LYS A 146 1.95 0.44 3.49
CA LYS A 146 2.94 0.75 4.52
C LYS A 146 4.36 0.54 4.04
N MET A 147 4.62 -0.55 3.31
CA MET A 147 5.93 -0.83 2.74
C MET A 147 6.35 0.27 1.76
N LEU A 148 5.45 0.71 0.88
CA LEU A 148 5.70 1.79 -0.07
C LEU A 148 6.00 3.12 0.65
N LEU A 149 5.19 3.51 1.63
CA LEU A 149 5.40 4.73 2.43
C LEU A 149 6.76 4.71 3.16
N LYS A 150 7.08 3.60 3.83
CA LYS A 150 8.37 3.45 4.53
C LYS A 150 9.54 3.50 3.56
N ARG A 151 9.42 2.83 2.41
CA ARG A 151 10.44 2.85 1.37
C ARG A 151 10.62 4.25 0.80
N PHE A 152 9.55 5.01 0.63
CA PHE A 152 9.62 6.41 0.17
C PHE A 152 10.40 7.27 1.18
N LEU A 153 10.05 7.21 2.47
CA LEU A 153 10.76 7.94 3.53
C LEU A 153 12.26 7.59 3.63
N ALA A 154 12.61 6.31 3.46
CA ALA A 154 14.00 5.87 3.56
C ALA A 154 14.86 6.29 2.37
N ASN A 155 14.24 6.69 1.26
CA ASN A 155 14.91 6.81 -0.03
C ASN A 155 14.79 8.19 -0.69
N GLN A 156 14.08 9.14 -0.07
CA GLN A 156 13.85 10.46 -0.65
C GLN A 156 14.26 11.53 0.34
N THR A 157 14.95 12.56 -0.17
CA THR A 157 15.13 13.81 0.55
C THR A 157 13.87 14.65 0.38
N ILE A 158 13.14 14.87 1.47
CA ILE A 158 11.90 15.64 1.49
C ILE A 158 11.91 16.59 2.70
N SER A 159 11.07 17.61 2.66
CA SER A 159 10.87 18.53 3.78
C SER A 159 10.39 17.84 5.06
N ASP A 160 10.72 18.41 6.22
CA ASP A 160 10.24 17.92 7.52
C ASP A 160 8.70 17.90 7.61
N LYS A 161 8.04 18.86 6.95
CA LYS A 161 6.58 18.92 6.87
C LYS A 161 6.02 17.68 6.17
N SER A 162 6.54 17.35 4.98
CA SER A 162 6.14 16.17 4.21
C SER A 162 6.49 14.87 4.93
N LYS A 163 7.66 14.81 5.59
CA LYS A 163 8.05 13.66 6.40
C LYS A 163 7.02 13.37 7.49
N ARG A 164 6.61 14.39 8.26
CA ARG A 164 5.56 14.25 9.30
C ARG A 164 4.23 13.79 8.71
N GLU A 165 3.84 14.32 7.55
CA GLU A 165 2.59 13.91 6.87
C GLU A 165 2.62 12.42 6.50
N ILE A 166 3.73 11.96 5.92
CA ILE A 166 3.91 10.56 5.52
C ILE A 166 4.01 9.64 6.75
N GLU A 167 4.68 10.07 7.82
CA GLU A 167 4.72 9.35 9.10
C GLU A 167 3.34 9.22 9.75
N GLU A 168 2.49 10.25 9.66
CA GLU A 168 1.09 10.17 10.08
C GLU A 168 0.33 9.13 9.26
N ARG A 169 0.46 9.16 7.93
CA ARG A 169 -0.14 8.15 7.04
C ARG A 169 0.32 6.73 7.37
N ILE A 170 1.60 6.52 7.66
CA ILE A 170 2.13 5.20 8.08
C ILE A 170 1.44 4.72 9.37
N LYS A 171 1.16 5.60 10.33
CA LYS A 171 0.45 5.22 11.56
C LYS A 171 -0.98 4.79 11.25
N VAL A 172 -1.70 5.54 10.43
CA VAL A 172 -3.07 5.19 10.00
C VAL A 172 -3.09 3.85 9.29
N VAL A 173 -2.23 3.65 8.28
CA VAL A 173 -2.13 2.36 7.56
C VAL A 173 -1.78 1.22 8.52
N SER A 174 -0.89 1.46 9.50
CA SER A 174 -0.49 0.42 10.46
C SER A 174 -1.64 -0.03 11.35
N ILE A 175 -2.56 0.87 11.72
CA ILE A 175 -3.76 0.50 12.49
C ILE A 175 -4.57 -0.54 11.73
N PHE A 176 -4.93 -0.24 10.48
CA PHE A 176 -5.76 -1.11 9.67
C PHE A 176 -5.02 -2.37 9.21
N GLU A 177 -3.70 -2.31 9.04
CA GLU A 177 -2.87 -3.50 8.84
C GLU A 177 -2.94 -4.46 10.04
N TYR A 178 -2.73 -3.95 11.26
CA TYR A 178 -2.78 -4.78 12.46
C TYR A 178 -4.17 -5.33 12.70
N TRP A 179 -5.19 -4.49 12.53
CA TRP A 179 -6.57 -4.92 12.64
C TRP A 179 -6.91 -6.00 11.62
N ASP A 180 -6.54 -5.85 10.34
CA ASP A 180 -6.83 -6.86 9.32
C ASP A 180 -6.11 -8.20 9.54
N LYS A 181 -5.08 -8.21 10.40
CA LYS A 181 -4.34 -9.38 10.87
C LYS A 181 -4.84 -9.91 12.23
N PHE A 182 -5.94 -9.36 12.77
CA PHE A 182 -6.49 -9.66 14.10
C PHE A 182 -5.55 -9.31 15.27
N ASN A 183 -4.55 -8.46 15.04
CA ASN A 183 -3.68 -7.89 16.06
C ASN A 183 -4.32 -6.63 16.66
N HIS A 184 -5.51 -6.79 17.27
CA HIS A 184 -6.33 -5.65 17.72
C HIS A 184 -5.68 -4.84 18.85
N ASN A 185 -4.83 -5.45 19.68
CA ASN A 185 -4.11 -4.75 20.74
C ASN A 185 -3.09 -3.76 20.15
N GLU A 186 -2.38 -4.14 19.10
CA GLU A 186 -1.41 -3.31 18.40
C GLU A 186 -2.09 -2.15 17.69
N ALA A 187 -3.23 -2.40 17.04
CA ALA A 187 -4.07 -1.34 16.48
C ALA A 187 -4.58 -0.38 17.56
N TYR A 188 -5.04 -0.91 18.69
CA TYR A 188 -5.48 -0.13 19.85
C TYR A 188 -4.38 0.77 20.41
N GLU A 189 -3.16 0.26 20.60
CA GLU A 189 -2.06 1.05 21.17
C GLU A 189 -1.68 2.24 20.29
N ILE A 190 -1.78 2.11 18.95
CA ILE A 190 -1.59 3.25 18.05
C ILE A 190 -2.71 4.27 18.22
N PHE A 191 -3.99 3.86 18.20
CA PHE A 191 -5.10 4.77 18.45
C PHE A 191 -4.98 5.49 19.79
N ARG A 192 -4.63 4.75 20.84
CA ARG A 192 -4.45 5.29 22.19
C ARG A 192 -3.37 6.38 22.24
N LYS A 193 -2.26 6.18 21.52
CA LYS A 193 -1.11 7.08 21.51
C LYS A 193 -1.34 8.37 20.72
N TYR A 194 -2.17 8.35 19.68
CA TYR A 194 -2.32 9.47 18.75
C TYR A 194 -3.75 10.03 18.74
N ASN A 195 -4.03 11.04 19.56
CA ASN A 195 -5.36 11.63 19.76
C ASN A 195 -6.02 12.11 18.46
N SER A 196 -5.28 12.80 17.57
CA SER A 196 -5.83 13.30 16.31
C SER A 196 -6.32 12.19 15.38
N ILE A 197 -5.62 11.05 15.37
CA ILE A 197 -6.04 9.86 14.60
C ILE A 197 -7.27 9.24 15.27
N ARG A 198 -7.27 9.12 16.60
CA ARG A 198 -8.42 8.61 17.35
C ARG A 198 -9.68 9.41 17.11
N GLU A 199 -9.59 10.74 17.10
CA GLU A 199 -10.73 11.63 16.83
C GLU A 199 -11.25 11.46 15.40
N ARG A 200 -10.36 11.37 14.40
CA ARG A 200 -10.72 11.17 12.99
C ARG A 200 -11.41 9.82 12.74
N TYR A 201 -11.01 8.77 13.45
CA TYR A 201 -11.51 7.40 13.29
C TYR A 201 -12.20 6.91 14.58
N ASN A 202 -13.03 7.76 15.19
CA ASN A 202 -13.65 7.49 16.48
C ASN A 202 -14.53 6.22 16.47
N GLU A 203 -15.28 5.99 15.39
CA GLU A 203 -16.11 4.79 15.26
C GLU A 203 -15.26 3.50 15.24
N HIS A 204 -14.15 3.52 14.48
CA HIS A 204 -13.19 2.42 14.43
C HIS A 204 -12.55 2.17 15.81
N PHE A 205 -12.15 3.25 16.50
CA PHE A 205 -11.61 3.15 17.85
C PHE A 205 -12.61 2.53 18.84
N ASN A 206 -13.87 2.98 18.80
CA ASN A 206 -14.93 2.44 19.64
C ASN A 206 -15.18 0.96 19.34
N TYR A 207 -15.14 0.54 18.08
CA TYR A 207 -15.31 -0.87 17.74
C TYR A 207 -14.17 -1.75 18.26
N ILE A 208 -12.91 -1.29 18.16
CA ILE A 208 -11.77 -1.98 18.80
C ILE A 208 -11.99 -2.13 20.31
N LEU A 209 -12.48 -1.08 20.98
CA LEU A 209 -12.77 -1.17 22.41
C LEU A 209 -13.82 -2.25 22.72
N LYS A 210 -14.82 -2.45 21.83
CA LYS A 210 -15.79 -3.55 21.98
C LYS A 210 -15.13 -4.91 21.79
N ILE A 211 -14.32 -5.10 20.74
CA ILE A 211 -13.56 -6.34 20.49
C ILE A 211 -12.70 -6.70 21.72
N LEU A 212 -12.03 -5.71 22.31
CA LEU A 212 -11.15 -5.89 23.46
C LEU A 212 -11.90 -6.00 24.80
N GLY A 213 -13.23 -5.97 24.81
CA GLY A 213 -14.04 -6.07 26.03
C GLY A 213 -13.92 -4.86 26.96
N ARG A 214 -13.41 -3.72 26.47
CA ARG A 214 -13.15 -2.51 27.28
C ARG A 214 -14.38 -1.61 27.44
N ILE A 215 -15.37 -1.78 26.58
CA ILE A 215 -16.69 -1.12 26.69
C ILE A 215 -17.81 -2.14 26.47
N LYS A 216 -19.06 -1.75 26.67
CA LYS A 216 -20.23 -2.61 26.47
C LYS A 216 -20.21 -3.22 25.06
N ASN A 217 -20.37 -4.54 25.01
CA ASN A 217 -20.29 -5.36 23.82
C ASN A 217 -21.27 -6.55 23.94
N SER A 218 -21.54 -7.20 22.83
CA SER A 218 -22.37 -8.40 22.69
C SER A 218 -21.59 -9.69 22.94
N GLY A 219 -20.26 -9.65 22.80
CA GLY A 219 -19.39 -10.82 22.80
C GLY A 219 -19.12 -11.39 21.40
N TYR A 220 -19.80 -10.89 20.37
CA TYR A 220 -19.72 -11.37 18.98
C TYR A 220 -18.92 -10.42 18.06
N GLU A 221 -18.30 -9.37 18.57
CA GLU A 221 -17.60 -8.36 17.75
C GLU A 221 -16.42 -8.94 16.98
N LEU A 222 -15.69 -9.90 17.56
CA LEU A 222 -14.62 -10.60 16.84
C LEU A 222 -15.17 -11.45 15.69
N LEU A 223 -16.36 -12.03 15.84
CA LEU A 223 -17.03 -12.77 14.77
C LEU A 223 -17.41 -11.82 13.63
N PHE A 224 -18.05 -10.69 13.95
CA PHE A 224 -18.43 -9.69 12.95
C PHE A 224 -17.21 -9.11 12.22
N ASP A 225 -16.10 -8.89 12.92
CA ASP A 225 -14.83 -8.49 12.34
C ASP A 225 -14.26 -9.55 11.38
N LEU A 226 -14.29 -10.83 11.78
CA LEU A 226 -13.86 -11.95 10.94
C LEU A 226 -14.69 -12.10 9.67
N ILE A 227 -16.01 -11.88 9.75
CA ILE A 227 -16.90 -11.88 8.58
C ILE A 227 -16.49 -10.77 7.61
N LYS A 228 -16.30 -9.53 8.10
CA LYS A 228 -15.85 -8.42 7.25
C LYS A 228 -14.44 -8.62 6.70
N ASN A 229 -13.55 -9.25 7.45
CA ASN A 229 -12.24 -9.64 6.96
C ASN A 229 -12.34 -10.66 5.81
N SER A 230 -13.26 -11.63 5.89
CA SER A 230 -13.50 -12.58 4.80
C SER A 230 -13.94 -11.89 3.50
N GLU A 231 -14.83 -10.89 3.61
CA GLU A 231 -15.31 -10.10 2.48
C GLU A 231 -14.17 -9.29 1.84
N ARG A 232 -13.24 -8.75 2.64
CA ARG A 232 -12.04 -8.05 2.12
C ARG A 232 -11.07 -8.99 1.40
N LYS A 233 -11.01 -10.27 1.75
CA LYS A 233 -10.22 -11.27 1.00
C LYS A 233 -10.88 -11.60 -0.33
N ALA A 234 -12.19 -11.82 -0.34
CA ALA A 234 -12.94 -12.04 -1.57
C ALA A 234 -12.89 -10.83 -2.51
N TYR A 235 -12.89 -9.60 -1.98
CA TYR A 235 -12.71 -8.37 -2.77
C TYR A 235 -11.42 -8.35 -3.60
N ASN A 236 -10.38 -9.06 -3.12
CA ASN A 236 -9.10 -9.21 -3.80
C ASN A 236 -8.96 -10.55 -4.54
N ASN A 237 -10.08 -11.21 -4.86
CA ASN A 237 -10.15 -12.52 -5.52
C ASN A 237 -9.46 -13.67 -4.75
N ASN A 238 -9.21 -13.49 -3.45
CA ASN A 238 -8.63 -14.52 -2.59
C ASN A 238 -9.75 -15.40 -2.01
N TYR A 239 -10.48 -16.10 -2.87
CA TYR A 239 -11.69 -16.84 -2.49
C TYR A 239 -11.41 -18.01 -1.55
N ASP A 240 -10.31 -18.76 -1.77
CA ASP A 240 -9.88 -19.81 -0.84
C ASP A 240 -9.68 -19.28 0.60
N ASP A 241 -9.05 -18.11 0.72
CA ASP A 241 -8.77 -17.44 1.99
C ASP A 241 -10.06 -16.90 2.64
N ALA A 242 -10.97 -16.37 1.82
CA ALA A 242 -12.28 -15.89 2.25
C ALA A 242 -13.16 -17.03 2.79
N VAL A 243 -13.23 -18.15 2.06
CA VAL A 243 -14.00 -19.33 2.47
C VAL A 243 -13.45 -19.93 3.76
N ALA A 244 -12.14 -20.02 3.93
CA ALA A 244 -11.53 -20.46 5.19
C ALA A 244 -11.99 -19.60 6.40
N ARG A 245 -12.11 -18.28 6.22
CA ARG A 245 -12.62 -17.37 7.25
C ARG A 245 -14.11 -17.47 7.49
N ILE A 246 -14.91 -17.75 6.46
CA ILE A 246 -16.33 -18.06 6.62
C ILE A 246 -16.50 -19.28 7.53
N TYR A 247 -15.74 -20.36 7.29
CA TYR A 247 -15.78 -21.53 8.16
C TYR A 247 -15.35 -21.22 9.58
N ARG A 248 -14.26 -20.46 9.75
CA ARG A 248 -13.83 -20.04 11.08
C ARG A 248 -14.89 -19.19 11.78
N SER A 249 -15.64 -18.38 11.04
CA SER A 249 -16.76 -17.59 11.58
C SER A 249 -17.89 -18.49 12.11
N ILE A 250 -18.29 -19.53 11.37
CA ILE A 250 -19.29 -20.50 11.85
C ILE A 250 -18.80 -21.15 13.15
N GLU A 251 -17.57 -21.65 13.16
CA GLU A 251 -17.02 -22.30 14.34
C GLU A 251 -16.92 -21.34 15.55
N LEU A 252 -16.46 -20.10 15.31
CA LEU A 252 -16.35 -19.09 16.35
C LEU A 252 -17.72 -18.72 16.92
N PHE A 253 -18.75 -18.58 16.08
CA PHE A 253 -20.12 -18.37 16.53
C PHE A 253 -20.57 -19.46 17.51
N LEU A 254 -20.40 -20.74 17.13
CA LEU A 254 -20.79 -21.87 17.97
C LEU A 254 -19.96 -21.93 19.27
N GLN A 255 -18.66 -21.63 19.21
CA GLN A 255 -17.80 -21.55 20.39
C GLN A 255 -18.26 -20.47 21.38
N ILE A 256 -18.58 -19.27 20.88
CA ILE A 256 -19.11 -18.18 21.71
C ILE A 256 -20.44 -18.62 22.33
N ARG A 257 -21.34 -19.21 21.53
CA ARG A 257 -22.65 -19.65 22.03
C ARG A 257 -22.56 -20.74 23.09
N CYS A 258 -21.68 -21.73 22.92
CA CYS A 258 -21.39 -22.74 23.94
C CYS A 258 -20.93 -22.07 25.25
N LYS A 259 -20.04 -21.08 25.15
CA LYS A 259 -19.53 -20.34 26.31
C LYS A 259 -20.64 -19.53 27.00
N ASP A 260 -21.52 -18.88 26.24
CA ASP A 260 -22.68 -18.15 26.78
C ASP A 260 -23.60 -19.06 27.58
N LEU A 261 -23.77 -20.30 27.11
CA LEU A 261 -24.54 -21.36 27.78
C LEU A 261 -23.75 -22.12 28.85
N LYS A 262 -22.50 -21.73 29.12
CA LYS A 262 -21.58 -22.39 30.07
C LYS A 262 -21.37 -23.88 29.78
N LEU A 263 -21.41 -24.26 28.51
CA LEU A 263 -21.12 -25.62 28.05
C LEU A 263 -19.61 -25.82 27.91
N ASN A 264 -19.16 -27.06 28.11
CA ASN A 264 -17.80 -27.43 27.74
C ASN A 264 -17.66 -27.35 26.22
N VAL A 265 -16.71 -26.55 25.75
CA VAL A 265 -16.39 -26.45 24.33
C VAL A 265 -15.73 -27.77 23.89
N PRO A 266 -16.36 -28.56 23.02
CA PRO A 266 -15.82 -29.87 22.62
C PRO A 266 -14.50 -29.69 21.88
N LYS A 267 -13.54 -30.60 22.11
CA LYS A 267 -12.28 -30.64 21.35
C LYS A 267 -12.43 -31.25 19.95
N ILE A 268 -13.65 -31.61 19.54
CA ILE A 268 -13.96 -32.45 18.36
C ILE A 268 -14.32 -31.59 17.13
N GLY A 269 -13.87 -30.33 17.08
CA GLY A 269 -14.13 -29.42 15.97
C GLY A 269 -15.62 -29.09 15.79
N LEU A 270 -16.00 -28.72 14.56
CA LEU A 270 -17.34 -28.19 14.25
C LEU A 270 -18.47 -29.17 14.58
N GLU A 271 -18.30 -30.48 14.30
CA GLU A 271 -19.38 -31.47 14.49
C GLU A 271 -19.75 -31.62 15.97
N GLY A 272 -18.77 -31.67 16.87
CA GLY A 272 -19.03 -31.71 18.32
C GLY A 272 -19.71 -30.44 18.84
N LEU A 273 -19.36 -29.26 18.29
CA LEU A 273 -20.04 -28.00 18.61
C LEU A 273 -21.52 -28.03 18.21
N TYR A 274 -21.82 -28.53 17.02
CA TYR A 274 -23.20 -28.72 16.56
C TYR A 274 -23.98 -29.65 17.50
N GLU A 275 -23.42 -30.82 17.80
CA GLU A 275 -24.09 -31.81 18.66
C GLU A 275 -24.39 -31.26 20.05
N SER A 276 -23.41 -30.58 20.66
CA SER A 276 -23.58 -29.98 21.99
C SER A 276 -24.67 -28.91 22.01
N LEU A 277 -24.72 -28.05 21.00
CA LEU A 277 -25.72 -26.98 20.91
C LEU A 277 -27.10 -27.50 20.49
N MET A 278 -27.19 -28.49 19.61
CA MET A 278 -28.46 -29.12 19.28
C MET A 278 -29.11 -29.80 20.49
N GLU A 279 -28.29 -30.36 21.40
CA GLU A 279 -28.79 -30.98 22.63
C GLU A 279 -29.18 -29.94 23.70
N LYS A 280 -28.43 -28.84 23.82
CA LYS A 280 -28.54 -27.92 24.98
C LYS A 280 -29.10 -26.53 24.67
N ASP A 281 -29.18 -26.12 23.40
CA ASP A 281 -29.64 -24.79 22.98
C ASP A 281 -30.99 -24.86 22.25
N GLU A 282 -32.07 -24.86 23.02
CA GLU A 282 -33.44 -24.90 22.49
C GLU A 282 -33.73 -23.80 21.45
N LYS A 283 -33.11 -22.62 21.58
CA LYS A 283 -33.34 -21.50 20.67
C LYS A 283 -32.77 -21.75 19.28
N LEU A 284 -31.63 -22.44 19.21
CA LEU A 284 -30.90 -22.66 17.96
C LEU A 284 -31.09 -24.06 17.37
N LYS A 285 -31.65 -25.01 18.13
CA LYS A 285 -31.82 -26.41 17.71
C LYS A 285 -32.37 -26.54 16.29
N ASP A 286 -33.54 -25.97 16.01
CA ASP A 286 -34.17 -26.07 14.68
C ASP A 286 -33.29 -25.49 13.56
N THR A 287 -32.66 -24.34 13.82
CA THR A 287 -31.76 -23.70 12.85
C THR A 287 -30.51 -24.54 12.61
N LEU A 288 -29.93 -25.13 13.66
CA LEU A 288 -28.77 -26.01 13.53
C LEU A 288 -29.12 -27.29 12.78
N GLU A 289 -30.29 -27.89 13.04
CA GLU A 289 -30.80 -29.05 12.31
C GLU A 289 -30.99 -28.76 10.82
N GLU A 290 -31.66 -27.63 10.49
CA GLU A 290 -31.92 -27.21 9.12
C GLU A 290 -30.62 -27.02 8.31
N TYR A 291 -29.59 -26.43 8.93
CA TYR A 291 -28.35 -26.04 8.24
C TYR A 291 -27.20 -27.05 8.39
N LYS A 292 -27.28 -28.05 9.28
CA LYS A 292 -26.20 -29.04 9.49
C LYS A 292 -25.79 -29.70 8.18
N GLY A 293 -26.75 -30.20 7.40
CA GLY A 293 -26.50 -30.84 6.11
C GLY A 293 -25.95 -29.87 5.06
N LYS A 294 -26.54 -28.67 4.96
CA LYS A 294 -26.13 -27.61 4.02
C LYS A 294 -24.67 -27.20 4.26
N ILE A 295 -24.32 -26.91 5.51
CA ILE A 295 -22.98 -26.49 5.92
C ILE A 295 -21.99 -27.65 5.75
N LYS A 296 -22.34 -28.88 6.15
CA LYS A 296 -21.47 -30.07 5.95
C LYS A 296 -21.15 -30.31 4.48
N HIS A 297 -22.13 -30.16 3.59
CA HIS A 297 -21.92 -30.26 2.16
C HIS A 297 -21.01 -29.16 1.61
N LYS A 298 -21.15 -27.91 2.07
CA LYS A 298 -20.22 -26.85 1.65
C LYS A 298 -18.81 -27.06 2.21
N ILE A 299 -18.67 -27.63 3.42
CA ILE A 299 -17.36 -27.94 4.03
C ILE A 299 -16.56 -28.92 3.15
N SER A 300 -17.22 -29.84 2.45
CA SER A 300 -16.49 -30.75 1.56
C SER A 300 -15.81 -30.00 0.42
N LEU A 301 -16.40 -28.91 -0.10
CA LEU A 301 -15.75 -28.05 -1.11
C LEU A 301 -14.49 -27.39 -0.55
N ARG A 302 -14.50 -26.95 0.71
CA ARG A 302 -13.28 -26.47 1.38
C ARG A 302 -12.25 -27.58 1.53
N ASN A 303 -12.65 -28.79 1.88
CA ASN A 303 -11.72 -29.90 2.04
C ASN A 303 -11.02 -30.27 0.72
N GLU A 304 -11.65 -30.00 -0.43
CA GLU A 304 -11.04 -30.13 -1.75
C GLU A 304 -10.11 -28.96 -2.13
N SER A 305 -10.15 -27.85 -1.38
CA SER A 305 -9.28 -26.69 -1.61
C SER A 305 -7.84 -26.95 -1.18
N ILE A 306 -6.90 -26.34 -1.90
CA ILE A 306 -5.46 -26.32 -1.60
C ILE A 306 -5.13 -25.75 -0.20
N LEU A 307 -5.97 -24.87 0.34
CA LEU A 307 -5.77 -24.32 1.70
C LEU A 307 -6.34 -25.21 2.81
N ALA A 308 -6.79 -26.42 2.49
CA ALA A 308 -7.21 -27.43 3.45
C ALA A 308 -6.53 -28.78 3.19
N HIS A 309 -7.21 -29.71 2.51
CA HIS A 309 -6.74 -31.07 2.32
C HIS A 309 -6.69 -31.51 0.85
N GLY A 310 -7.10 -30.64 -0.09
CA GLY A 310 -7.17 -30.96 -1.51
C GLY A 310 -6.20 -30.14 -2.35
N ILE A 311 -6.53 -29.98 -3.63
CA ILE A 311 -5.66 -29.33 -4.63
C ILE A 311 -6.41 -28.38 -5.58
N LYS A 312 -7.74 -28.22 -5.40
CA LYS A 312 -8.55 -27.31 -6.23
C LYS A 312 -8.47 -25.89 -5.67
N SER A 313 -8.68 -24.89 -6.53
CA SER A 313 -8.93 -23.51 -6.09
C SER A 313 -10.43 -23.26 -6.10
N ILE A 314 -10.89 -22.39 -5.21
CA ILE A 314 -12.29 -21.98 -5.11
C ILE A 314 -12.56 -20.85 -6.11
N SER A 315 -13.57 -21.04 -6.95
CA SER A 315 -14.06 -20.01 -7.87
C SER A 315 -14.93 -18.97 -7.17
N GLU A 316 -15.13 -17.82 -7.82
CA GLU A 316 -16.04 -16.78 -7.35
C GLU A 316 -17.47 -17.31 -7.14
N ASN A 317 -17.99 -18.10 -8.07
CA ASN A 317 -19.34 -18.66 -7.99
C ASN A 317 -19.50 -19.59 -6.77
N GLU A 318 -18.51 -20.44 -6.50
CA GLU A 318 -18.51 -21.31 -5.32
C GLU A 318 -18.43 -20.48 -4.03
N TYR A 319 -17.60 -19.43 -4.00
CA TYR A 319 -17.57 -18.50 -2.87
C TYR A 319 -18.92 -17.82 -2.63
N LEU A 320 -19.57 -17.30 -3.66
CA LEU A 320 -20.87 -16.61 -3.56
C LEU A 320 -21.97 -17.55 -3.05
N ASP A 321 -22.01 -18.78 -3.55
CA ASP A 321 -22.94 -19.81 -3.09
C ASP A 321 -22.71 -20.20 -1.62
N ILE A 322 -21.45 -20.35 -1.19
CA ILE A 322 -21.10 -20.58 0.22
C ILE A 322 -21.49 -19.37 1.09
N LYS A 323 -21.19 -18.14 0.64
CA LYS A 323 -21.49 -16.89 1.35
C LYS A 323 -22.99 -16.71 1.55
N SER A 324 -23.79 -17.00 0.53
CA SER A 324 -25.25 -16.91 0.62
C SER A 324 -25.81 -17.80 1.73
N ILE A 325 -25.41 -19.07 1.77
CA ILE A 325 -25.87 -20.02 2.80
C ILE A 325 -25.38 -19.60 4.19
N PHE A 326 -24.15 -19.11 4.28
CA PHE A 326 -23.58 -18.61 5.53
C PHE A 326 -24.34 -17.40 6.07
N ASP A 327 -24.63 -16.42 5.23
CA ASP A 327 -25.34 -15.20 5.64
C ASP A 327 -26.75 -15.52 6.13
N GLU A 328 -27.47 -16.41 5.43
CA GLU A 328 -28.77 -16.90 5.89
C GLU A 328 -28.68 -17.59 7.27
N PHE A 329 -27.72 -18.48 7.44
CA PHE A 329 -27.49 -19.21 8.69
C PHE A 329 -27.22 -18.25 9.85
N ILE A 330 -26.25 -17.34 9.67
CA ILE A 330 -25.87 -16.36 10.70
C ILE A 330 -27.04 -15.45 11.05
N ASN A 331 -27.76 -14.91 10.07
CA ASN A 331 -28.89 -14.03 10.32
C ASN A 331 -30.00 -14.73 11.12
N LYS A 332 -30.39 -15.95 10.72
CA LYS A 332 -31.37 -16.77 11.47
C LYS A 332 -30.91 -17.05 12.90
N CYS A 333 -29.64 -17.39 13.09
CA CYS A 333 -29.08 -17.63 14.41
C CYS A 333 -29.16 -16.39 15.31
N PHE A 334 -28.74 -15.23 14.82
CA PHE A 334 -28.76 -13.97 15.58
C PHE A 334 -30.18 -13.50 15.92
N GLU A 335 -31.13 -13.70 15.00
CA GLU A 335 -32.56 -13.45 15.23
C GLU A 335 -33.08 -14.31 16.39
N LYS A 336 -32.81 -15.61 16.38
CA LYS A 336 -33.27 -16.57 17.41
C LYS A 336 -32.70 -16.29 18.80
N ILE A 337 -31.44 -15.84 18.90
CA ILE A 337 -30.82 -15.50 20.18
C ILE A 337 -31.08 -14.06 20.63
N ASN A 338 -31.78 -13.26 19.81
CA ASN A 338 -32.08 -11.85 20.05
C ASN A 338 -30.83 -10.99 20.31
N VAL A 339 -29.78 -11.22 19.51
CA VAL A 339 -28.56 -10.41 19.53
C VAL A 339 -28.48 -9.63 18.22
N ARG A 340 -28.34 -8.31 18.32
CA ARG A 340 -28.23 -7.44 17.15
C ARG A 340 -26.86 -7.63 16.49
N ILE A 341 -26.87 -7.84 15.18
CA ILE A 341 -25.64 -7.82 14.37
C ILE A 341 -25.11 -6.39 14.27
N GLU A 342 -23.86 -6.20 14.65
CA GLU A 342 -23.16 -4.91 14.57
C GLU A 342 -21.77 -5.12 13.94
N TYR A 343 -21.67 -4.89 12.63
CA TYR A 343 -20.41 -4.98 11.91
C TYR A 343 -19.46 -3.83 12.24
N PRO A 344 -18.12 -4.03 12.13
CA PRO A 344 -17.17 -2.93 12.26
C PRO A 344 -17.44 -1.85 11.20
N PRO A 345 -17.11 -0.59 11.49
CA PRO A 345 -17.10 0.46 10.47
C PRO A 345 -16.21 0.05 9.30
N GLU A 346 -16.62 0.43 8.10
CA GLU A 346 -15.89 0.10 6.88
C GLU A 346 -14.45 0.62 6.96
N PHE A 347 -13.49 -0.22 6.57
CA PHE A 347 -12.09 0.19 6.56
C PHE A 347 -11.88 1.29 5.51
N PRO A 348 -11.06 2.32 5.80
CA PRO A 348 -10.93 3.46 4.91
C PRO A 348 -10.31 3.04 3.59
N LYS A 349 -10.94 3.47 2.48
CA LYS A 349 -10.46 3.28 1.11
C LYS A 349 -9.58 4.43 0.61
N GLN A 350 -9.39 5.45 1.43
CA GLN A 350 -8.49 6.58 1.22
C GLN A 350 -8.08 7.15 2.57
N ILE A 351 -6.85 7.67 2.70
CA ILE A 351 -6.32 8.24 3.95
C ILE A 351 -5.56 9.54 3.74
#